data_AF-A0A939A3F3-F1
#
_entry.id   AF-A0A939A3F3-F1
#
_cell.length_a   1.000
_cell.length_b   1.000
_cell.length_c   1.000
_cell.angle_alpha   90.00
_cell.angle_beta   90.00
_cell.angle_gamma   90.00
#
_symmetry.space_group_name_H-M   'P 1'
#
loop_
_entity.id
_entity.type
_entity.pdbx_description
1 polymer ?
#
loop_
_entity_poly.entity_id
_entity_poly.type
_entity_poly.pdbx_seq_one_letter_code
_entity_poly.pdbx_strand_id
1 'polypeptide(L)'
;MSYKLVVTDQATQDLRQQANYILVNGNADVAVKFLLVAEMTFAQLAKTPSIGKVTQLVVSKLGEIRQWRIKDFNDYLIFYRI
;
A
#
# COMPACT_ATOMS: atom_id res chain seq x y z
N MET A 1 -14.26 8.98 -14.28
CA MET A 1 -14.48 9.06 -12.82
C MET A 1 -13.17 9.43 -12.17
N SER A 2 -13.13 10.44 -11.29
CA SER A 2 -11.93 10.73 -10.48
C SER A 2 -12.15 10.21 -9.06
N TYR A 3 -11.26 9.35 -8.58
CA TYR A 3 -11.26 8.92 -7.19
C TYR A 3 -10.36 9.84 -6.39
N LYS A 4 -10.80 10.24 -5.20
CA LYS A 4 -9.96 10.95 -4.25
C LYS A 4 -9.21 9.93 -3.40
N LEU A 5 -7.88 9.92 -3.51
CA LEU A 5 -7.04 9.12 -2.63
C LEU A 5 -7.06 9.72 -1.22
N VAL A 6 -7.39 8.91 -0.22
CA VAL A 6 -7.25 9.24 1.19
C VAL A 6 -6.38 8.17 1.83
N VAL A 7 -5.21 8.58 2.30
CA VAL A 7 -4.28 7.72 3.06
C VAL A 7 -4.52 8.01 4.54
N THR A 8 -4.74 6.96 5.34
CA THR A 8 -4.93 7.13 6.78
C THR A 8 -3.61 7.45 7.47
N ASP A 9 -3.67 8.09 8.64
CA ASP A 9 -2.48 8.35 9.45
C ASP A 9 -1.77 7.04 9.80
N GLN A 10 -2.53 5.98 10.11
CA GLN A 10 -1.98 4.64 10.37
C GLN A 10 -1.22 4.10 9.15
N ALA A 11 -1.80 4.15 7.94
CA ALA A 11 -1.13 3.69 6.74
C ALA A 11 0.15 4.49 6.43
N THR A 12 0.16 5.78 6.77
CA THR A 12 1.35 6.64 6.65
C THR A 12 2.43 6.22 7.64
N GLN A 13 2.06 5.89 8.88
CA GLN A 13 3.00 5.37 9.88
C GLN A 13 3.54 3.99 9.49
N ASP A 14 2.68 3.10 8.97
CA ASP A 14 3.08 1.78 8.51
C ASP A 14 4.13 1.90 7.40
N LEU A 15 3.92 2.77 6.40
CA LEU A 15 4.90 3.03 5.34
C LEU A 15 6.25 3.49 5.89
N ARG A 16 6.25 4.42 6.85
CA ARG A 16 7.49 4.90 7.48
C ARG A 16 8.19 3.80 8.25
N GLN A 17 7.44 2.98 9.00
CA GLN A 17 8.00 1.86 9.74
C GLN A 17 8.63 0.82 8.81
N GLN A 18 7.96 0.48 7.71
CA GLN A 18 8.51 -0.44 6.70
C GLN A 18 9.74 0.14 6.01
N ALA A 19 9.71 1.40 5.60
CA ALA A 19 10.88 2.07 5.01
C ALA A 19 12.07 2.12 5.98
N ASN A 20 11.82 2.42 7.26
CA ASN A 20 12.85 2.41 8.29
C ASN A 20 13.41 1.00 8.53
N TYR A 21 12.57 -0.03 8.51
CA TYR A 21 13.02 -1.41 8.61
C TYR A 21 13.94 -1.79 7.44
N ILE A 22 13.57 -1.42 6.22
CA ILE A 22 14.39 -1.64 5.01
C ILE A 22 15.70 -0.85 5.09
N LEU A 23 15.67 0.37 5.61
CA LEU A 23 16.84 1.22 5.79
C LEU A 23 17.84 0.60 6.79
N VAL A 24 17.35 0.14 7.95
CA VAL A 24 18.18 -0.40 9.03
C VAL A 24 18.76 -1.76 8.69
N ASN A 25 17.98 -2.63 8.02
CA ASN A 25 18.38 -4.01 7.74
C ASN A 25 18.93 -4.22 6.32
N GLY A 26 18.95 -3.17 5.50
CA GLY A 26 19.32 -3.23 4.09
C GLY A 26 20.15 -2.03 3.65
N ASN A 27 19.66 -1.30 2.65
CA ASN A 27 20.31 -0.13 2.08
C ASN A 27 19.29 1.01 1.93
N ALA A 28 19.76 2.25 2.13
CA ALA A 28 19.01 3.47 1.90
C ALA A 28 18.39 3.52 0.50
N ASP A 29 19.10 3.07 -0.55
CA ASP A 29 18.57 3.08 -1.91
C ASP A 29 17.30 2.22 -2.05
N VAL A 30 17.25 1.09 -1.34
CA VAL A 30 16.09 0.18 -1.35
C VAL A 30 14.93 0.78 -0.56
N ALA A 31 15.21 1.47 0.55
CA ALA A 31 14.19 2.19 1.32
C ALA A 31 13.56 3.33 0.52
N VAL A 32 14.37 4.11 -0.20
CA VAL A 32 13.89 5.15 -1.10
C VAL A 32 13.09 4.55 -2.26
N LYS A 33 13.59 3.47 -2.87
CA LYS A 33 12.86 2.75 -3.93
C LYS A 33 11.50 2.25 -3.44
N PHE A 34 11.44 1.71 -2.22
CA PHE A 34 10.18 1.26 -1.61
C PHE A 34 9.15 2.39 -1.53
N LEU A 35 9.54 3.56 -1.01
CA LEU A 35 8.65 4.72 -0.88
C LEU A 35 8.15 5.21 -2.25
N LEU A 36 9.04 5.31 -3.24
CA LEU A 36 8.67 5.70 -4.61
C LEU A 36 7.67 4.72 -5.23
N VAL A 37 7.91 3.41 -5.09
CA VAL A 37 7.02 2.41 -5.67
C VAL A 37 5.69 2.33 -4.92
N ALA A 38 5.67 2.55 -3.61
CA ALA A 38 4.44 2.68 -2.84
C ALA A 38 3.58 3.87 -3.34
N GLU A 39 4.19 5.04 -3.55
CA GLU A 39 3.50 6.23 -4.07
C GLU A 39 2.95 6.00 -5.48
N MET A 40 3.75 5.41 -6.39
CA MET A 40 3.29 5.02 -7.73
C MET A 40 2.12 4.03 -7.66
N THR A 41 2.15 3.11 -6.71
CA THR A 41 1.07 2.14 -6.52
C THR A 41 -0.21 2.84 -6.06
N PHE A 42 -0.13 3.81 -5.15
CA PHE A 42 -1.31 4.61 -4.77
C PHE A 42 -1.88 5.41 -5.92
N ALA A 43 -1.04 6.04 -6.73
CA ALA A 43 -1.48 6.74 -7.93
C ALA A 43 -2.18 5.80 -8.93
N GLN A 44 -1.68 4.56 -9.07
CA GLN A 44 -2.32 3.54 -9.89
C GLN A 44 -3.68 3.11 -9.33
N LEU A 45 -3.78 2.88 -8.02
CA LEU A 45 -5.02 2.51 -7.34
C LEU A 45 -6.07 3.63 -7.42
N ALA A 46 -5.67 4.90 -7.35
CA ALA A 46 -6.58 6.02 -7.54
C ALA A 46 -7.13 6.10 -8.98
N LYS A 47 -6.35 5.67 -9.98
CA LYS A 47 -6.81 5.62 -11.39
C LYS A 47 -7.70 4.42 -11.66
N THR A 48 -7.35 3.25 -11.11
CA THR A 48 -8.03 1.99 -11.38
C THR A 48 -8.24 1.20 -10.08
N PRO A 49 -9.16 1.62 -9.20
CA PRO A 49 -9.29 1.02 -7.87
C PRO A 49 -9.83 -0.42 -7.91
N SER A 50 -10.38 -0.87 -9.03
CA SER A 50 -10.90 -2.23 -9.20
C SER A 50 -9.82 -3.30 -9.42
N ILE A 51 -8.55 -2.91 -9.65
CA ILE A 51 -7.47 -3.89 -9.93
C ILE A 51 -7.15 -4.79 -8.74
N GLY A 52 -7.35 -4.29 -7.51
CA GLY A 52 -7.09 -5.05 -6.29
C GLY A 52 -8.03 -6.24 -6.13
N LYS A 53 -7.45 -7.36 -5.68
CA LYS A 53 -8.21 -8.57 -5.35
C LYS A 53 -9.07 -8.30 -4.13
N VAL A 54 -10.38 -8.58 -4.22
CA VAL A 54 -11.26 -8.56 -3.05
C VAL A 54 -10.83 -9.66 -2.10
N THR A 55 -10.64 -9.31 -0.83
CA THR A 55 -10.20 -10.23 0.21
C THR A 55 -11.15 -10.15 1.39
N GLN A 56 -11.58 -11.32 1.87
CA GLN A 56 -12.40 -11.43 3.06
C GLN A 56 -11.47 -11.62 4.25
N LEU A 57 -11.18 -10.52 4.95
CA LEU A 57 -10.49 -10.59 6.23
C LEU A 57 -11.49 -11.10 7.28
N VAL A 58 -11.18 -12.25 7.88
CA VAL A 58 -12.04 -12.96 8.86
C VAL A 58 -12.47 -12.06 10.04
N VAL A 59 -11.68 -11.03 10.34
CA VAL A 59 -11.88 -10.10 11.46
C VAL A 59 -12.69 -8.84 11.08
N SER A 60 -13.00 -8.65 9.81
CA SER A 60 -13.46 -7.36 9.31
C SER A 60 -15.00 -7.24 9.33
N LYS A 61 -15.53 -6.50 10.30
CA LYS A 61 -16.81 -5.76 10.17
C LYS A 61 -16.75 -4.65 9.10
N LEU A 62 -15.64 -4.55 8.35
CA LEU A 62 -15.26 -3.41 7.51
C LEU A 62 -15.74 -3.50 6.04
N GLY A 63 -16.60 -4.45 5.70
CA GLY A 63 -17.12 -4.61 4.34
C GLY A 63 -16.07 -5.17 3.37
N GLU A 64 -16.22 -4.87 2.08
CA GLU A 64 -15.31 -5.35 1.04
C GLU A 64 -13.96 -4.60 1.08
N ILE A 65 -12.92 -5.30 1.53
CA ILE A 65 -11.54 -4.81 1.47
C ILE A 65 -10.87 -5.39 0.22
N ARG A 66 -10.05 -4.56 -0.43
CA ARG A 66 -9.19 -4.95 -1.54
C ARG A 66 -7.74 -4.97 -1.10
N GLN A 67 -6.98 -5.90 -1.66
CA GLN A 67 -5.54 -5.97 -1.47
C GLN A 67 -4.80 -5.86 -2.81
N TRP A 68 -3.66 -5.18 -2.79
CA TRP A 68 -2.75 -5.07 -3.93
C TRP A 68 -1.30 -5.11 -3.48
N ARG A 69 -0.43 -5.67 -4.30
CA ARG A 69 1.01 -5.78 -4.00
C ARG A 69 1.75 -4.53 -4.46
N ILE A 70 2.77 -4.14 -3.70
CA ILE A 70 3.73 -3.13 -4.15
C ILE A 70 4.68 -3.80 -5.15
N LYS A 71 4.80 -3.21 -6.34
CA LYS A 71 5.69 -3.75 -7.39
C LYS A 71 7.13 -3.85 -6.86
N ASP A 72 7.87 -4.89 -7.24
CA ASP A 72 9.22 -5.21 -6.75
C ASP A 72 9.32 -5.49 -5.23
N PHE A 73 8.21 -5.44 -4.49
CA PHE A 73 8.11 -5.65 -3.04
C PHE A 73 6.94 -6.58 -2.74
N ASN A 74 7.03 -7.83 -3.23
CA ASN A 74 5.90 -8.78 -3.25
C ASN A 74 5.35 -9.16 -1.87
N ASP A 75 6.17 -9.01 -0.82
CA ASP A 75 5.79 -9.27 0.58
C ASP A 75 5.00 -8.11 1.21
N TYR A 76 4.93 -6.95 0.53
CA TYR A 76 4.26 -5.76 1.01
C TYR A 76 2.91 -5.59 0.31
N LEU A 77 1.85 -5.57 1.12
CA LEU A 77 0.46 -5.48 0.67
C LEU A 77 -0.14 -4.14 1.10
N ILE A 78 -0.84 -3.50 0.16
CA ILE A 78 -1.71 -2.35 0.43
C ILE A 78 -3.13 -2.87 0.56
N PHE A 79 -3.75 -2.59 1.70
CA PHE A 79 -5.17 -2.83 1.94
C PHE A 79 -5.94 -1.51 1.77
N TYR A 80 -7.01 -1.54 0.99
CA TYR A 80 -7.81 -0.35 0.70
C TYR A 80 -9.28 -0.68 0.43
N ARG A 81 -10.10 0.37 0.37
CA ARG A 81 -11.51 0.33 0.00
C ARG A 81 -11.82 1.46 -1.00
N ILE A 82 -12.92 1.32 -1.73
CA ILE A 82 -13.40 2.29 -2.72
C ILE A 82 -14.53 3.11 -2.10
#